data_AF-A0A7V7MZ70-F1
#
_entry.id   AF-A0A7V7MZ70-F1
#
_cell.length_a   1.000
_cell.length_b   1.000
_cell.length_c   1.000
_cell.angle_alpha   90.00
_cell.angle_beta   90.00
_cell.angle_gamma   90.00
#
_symmetry.space_group_name_H-M   'P 1'
#
loop_
_entity.id
_entity.type
_entity.pdbx_description
1 polymer ?
#
loop_
_entity_poly.entity_id
_entity_poly.type
_entity_poly.pdbx_seq_one_letter_code
_entity_poly.pdbx_strand_id
1 'polypeptide(L)' 'PHNKVVRYEIDIKRLSNMAAQDAAIAIGSAKVFVDDQEIYTINDAKAGICKNIQYRDYPHESEHSIGGKLT' A
#
# COMPACT_ATOMS: atom_id res chain seq x y z
N PRO A 1 15.52 -22.35 0.50
CA PRO A 1 14.49 -21.84 -0.44
C PRO A 1 15.02 -21.90 -1.88
N HIS A 2 14.33 -22.62 -2.78
CA HIS A 2 14.79 -22.88 -4.15
C HIS A 2 14.07 -22.06 -5.23
N ASN A 3 12.99 -21.36 -4.84
CA ASN A 3 12.25 -20.50 -5.76
C ASN A 3 13.07 -19.29 -6.18
N LYS A 4 12.90 -18.85 -7.43
CA LYS A 4 13.77 -17.83 -8.03
C LYS A 4 13.06 -16.50 -8.20
N VAL A 5 11.85 -16.52 -8.74
CA VAL A 5 11.13 -15.29 -9.13
C VAL A 5 9.73 -15.29 -8.56
N VAL A 6 9.35 -14.14 -7.98
CA VAL A 6 7.97 -13.84 -7.62
C VAL A 6 7.44 -12.79 -8.59
N ARG A 7 6.31 -13.08 -9.25
CA ARG A 7 5.61 -12.16 -10.16
C ARG A 7 4.25 -11.80 -9.56
N TYR A 8 3.94 -10.51 -9.57
CA TYR A 8 2.65 -9.98 -9.14
C TYR A 8 1.92 -9.45 -10.37
N GLU A 9 0.72 -9.95 -10.61
CA GLU A 9 -0.18 -9.41 -11.63
C GLU A 9 -1.31 -8.69 -10.90
N ILE A 10 -1.49 -7.40 -11.19
CA ILE A 10 -2.40 -6.53 -10.46
C ILE A 10 -3.35 -5.87 -11.45
N ASP A 11 -4.64 -6.08 -11.22
CA ASP A 11 -5.72 -5.44 -11.96
C ASP A 11 -6.36 -4.35 -11.10
N ILE A 12 -6.19 -3.10 -11.51
CA ILE A 12 -6.81 -1.95 -10.83
C ILE A 12 -8.27 -1.84 -11.26
N LYS A 13 -9.18 -2.04 -10.32
CA LYS A 13 -10.63 -1.93 -10.54
C LYS A 13 -11.10 -0.49 -10.47
N ARG A 14 -10.55 0.30 -9.55
CA ARG A 14 -10.96 1.69 -9.33
C ARG A 14 -9.84 2.52 -8.73
N LEU A 15 -9.67 3.73 -9.24
CA LEU A 15 -8.93 4.81 -8.60
C LEU A 15 -9.91 5.93 -8.25
N SER A 16 -9.86 6.40 -7.01
CA SER A 16 -10.69 7.50 -6.52
C SER A 16 -9.82 8.59 -5.92
N ASN A 17 -9.93 9.79 -6.49
CA ASN A 17 -9.29 10.99 -5.97
C ASN A 17 -10.25 11.69 -5.00
N MET A 18 -9.81 11.87 -3.76
CA MET A 18 -10.59 12.47 -2.68
C MET A 18 -10.02 13.85 -2.38
N ALA A 19 -10.21 14.79 -3.31
CA ALA A 19 -9.59 16.11 -3.26
C ALA A 19 -9.89 16.88 -1.94
N ALA A 20 -11.11 16.74 -1.42
CA ALA A 20 -11.50 17.36 -0.14
C ALA A 20 -10.70 16.84 1.07
N GLN A 21 -10.03 15.70 0.94
CA GLN A 21 -9.26 15.02 1.99
C GLN A 21 -7.77 14.94 1.65
N ASP A 22 -7.33 15.61 0.58
CA ASP A 22 -5.95 15.54 0.08
C ASP A 22 -5.41 14.09 -0.02
N ALA A 23 -6.28 13.18 -0.47
CA ALA A 23 -6.02 11.76 -0.51
C ALA A 23 -6.45 11.13 -1.84
N ALA A 24 -5.88 9.96 -2.14
CA ALA A 24 -6.31 9.10 -3.24
C ALA A 24 -6.29 7.63 -2.79
N ILE A 25 -7.23 6.84 -3.30
CA ILE A 25 -7.33 5.40 -3.00
C ILE A 25 -7.52 4.59 -4.28
N ALA A 26 -6.71 3.55 -4.43
CA ALA A 26 -6.82 2.54 -5.46
C ALA A 26 -7.40 1.25 -4.86
N ILE A 27 -8.28 0.60 -5.62
CA ILE A 27 -8.83 -0.72 -5.31
C ILE A 27 -8.49 -1.64 -6.46
N GLY A 28 -7.89 -2.79 -6.15
CA GLY A 28 -7.49 -3.77 -7.15
C GLY A 28 -7.54 -5.21 -6.64
N SER A 29 -7.57 -6.14 -7.58
CA SER A 29 -7.33 -7.56 -7.32
C SER A 29 -5.95 -7.93 -7.85
N ALA A 30 -5.35 -8.98 -7.32
CA ALA A 30 -4.04 -9.43 -7.78
C ALA A 30 -3.90 -10.94 -7.71
N LYS A 31 -2.97 -11.46 -8.51
CA LYS A 31 -2.48 -12.83 -8.45
C LYS A 31 -0.98 -12.80 -8.18
N VAL A 32 -0.52 -13.74 -7.37
CA VAL A 32 0.91 -13.89 -7.06
C VAL A 32 1.37 -15.22 -7.62
N PHE A 33 2.45 -15.18 -8.37
CA PHE A 33 3.08 -16.33 -8.99
C PHE A 33 4.48 -16.51 -8.43
N VAL A 34 4.88 -17.75 -8.18
CA VAL A 34 6.25 -18.13 -7.87
C VAL A 34 6.71 -19.12 -8.92
N ASP A 35 7.75 -18.75 -9.67
CA ASP A 35 8.24 -19.53 -10.81
C ASP A 35 7.09 -19.95 -11.75
N ASP A 36 6.25 -18.97 -12.12
CA ASP A 36 5.05 -19.08 -12.97
C ASP A 36 3.87 -19.90 -12.42
N GLN A 37 3.98 -20.48 -11.23
CA GLN A 37 2.86 -21.12 -10.56
C GLN A 37 2.09 -20.11 -9.70
N GLU A 38 0.78 -19.97 -9.92
CA GLU A 38 -0.08 -19.14 -9.06
C GLU A 38 -0.12 -19.74 -7.64
N ILE A 39 0.20 -18.92 -6.64
CA ILE A 39 0.20 -19.31 -5.23
C ILE A 39 -0.81 -18.53 -4.39
N TYR A 40 -1.23 -17.34 -4.84
CA TYR A 40 -2.23 -16.53 -4.15
C TYR A 40 -3.12 -15.77 -5.12
N THR A 41 -4.38 -15.60 -4.71
CA THR A 41 -5.32 -14.62 -5.24
C THR A 41 -5.66 -13.62 -4.13
N ILE A 42 -5.64 -12.33 -4.46
CA ILE A 42 -6.00 -11.22 -3.59
C ILE A 42 -7.20 -10.51 -4.22
N ASN A 43 -8.25 -10.29 -3.42
CA ASN A 43 -9.49 -9.67 -3.88
C ASN A 43 -9.73 -8.31 -3.22
N ASP A 44 -10.00 -7.30 -4.05
CA ASP A 44 -10.44 -5.96 -3.62
C ASP A 44 -9.55 -5.32 -2.54
N ALA A 45 -8.24 -5.51 -2.69
CA ALA A 45 -7.22 -4.85 -1.90
C ALA A 45 -7.32 -3.34 -2.10
N LYS A 46 -7.09 -2.59 -1.02
CA LYS A 46 -7.23 -1.14 -1.00
C LYS A 46 -5.90 -0.54 -0.58
N ALA A 47 -5.37 0.34 -1.41
CA ALA A 47 -4.15 1.08 -1.14
C ALA A 47 -4.43 2.57 -1.30
N GLY A 48 -4.10 3.36 -0.28
CA GLY A 48 -4.33 4.80 -0.29
C GLY A 48 -3.07 5.58 -0.02
N ILE A 49 -2.98 6.77 -0.60
CA ILE A 49 -2.02 7.81 -0.24
C ILE A 49 -2.78 8.98 0.35
N CYS A 50 -2.31 9.50 1.47
CA CYS A 50 -2.83 10.70 2.10
C CYS A 50 -1.68 11.69 2.25
N LYS A 51 -1.91 12.97 1.96
CA LYS A 51 -0.89 13.99 2.27
C LYS A 51 -0.73 14.13 3.79
N ASN A 52 0.44 14.61 4.20
CA ASN A 52 0.75 14.96 5.58
C ASN A 52 0.70 13.81 6.62
N ILE A 53 0.81 12.54 6.18
CA ILE A 53 0.92 11.38 7.08
C ILE A 53 2.38 11.00 7.41
N GLN A 54 3.35 11.68 6.80
CA GLN A 54 4.76 11.40 7.01
C GLN A 54 5.26 12.08 8.29
N TYR A 55 5.91 11.31 9.16
CA TYR A 55 6.78 11.83 10.22
C TYR A 55 8.00 12.50 9.57
N ARG A 56 7.97 13.83 9.44
CA ARG A 56 8.99 14.61 8.71
C ARG A 56 10.37 14.56 9.35
N ASP A 57 10.42 14.20 10.62
CA ASP A 57 11.60 14.14 11.48
C ASP A 57 12.12 12.71 11.67
N TYR A 58 11.45 11.68 11.15
CA TYR A 58 11.96 10.32 11.18
C TYR A 58 13.31 10.20 10.46
N PRO A 59 14.32 9.49 11.02
CA PRO A 59 14.24 8.64 12.22
C PRO A 59 14.61 9.32 13.55
N HIS A 60 14.78 10.65 13.56
CA HIS A 60 15.18 11.38 14.77
C HIS A 60 14.05 11.43 15.80
N GLU A 61 14.42 11.36 17.08
CA GLU A 61 13.48 11.46 18.18
C GLU A 61 12.90 12.88 18.28
N SER A 62 11.58 12.96 18.40
CA SER A 62 10.80 14.21 18.46
C SER A 62 9.43 13.99 19.11
N GLU A 63 8.63 15.04 19.31
CA GLU A 63 7.24 14.88 19.75
C GLU A 63 6.38 14.04 18.77
N HIS A 64 6.70 14.06 17.48
CA HIS A 64 6.02 13.26 16.46
C HIS A 64 6.46 11.79 16.47
N SER A 65 7.57 11.44 17.14
CA SER A 65 8.06 10.06 17.24
C SER A 65 7.26 9.18 18.21
N ILE A 66 6.28 9.75 18.92
CA ILE A 66 5.38 9.02 19.82
C ILE A 66 4.11 8.60 19.05
N GLY A 67 3.98 7.29 18.79
CA GLY A 67 2.80 6.73 18.13
C GLY A 67 1.50 6.98 18.89
N GLY A 68 0.39 7.13 18.17
CA GLY A 68 -0.95 7.30 18.74
C GLY A 68 -1.38 8.74 18.97
N LYS A 69 -0.54 9.74 18.66
CA LYS A 69 -0.93 11.16 18.61
C LYS A 69 -1.19 11.59 17.17
N LEU A 70 -2.45 11.85 16.84
CA LEU A 70 -2.86 12.66 15.70
C LEU A 70 -3.02 14.09 16.22
N THR A 71 -2.00 14.92 16.08
CA THR A 71 -2.08 16.37 16.31
C THR A 71 -2.24 17.11 15.00
#